data_AF-A0A9D7NTB7-F1
#
_entry.id   AF-A0A9D7NTB7-F1
#
_cell.length_a   1.000
_cell.length_b   1.000
_cell.length_c   1.000
_cell.angle_alpha   90.00
_cell.angle_beta   90.00
_cell.angle_gamma   90.00
#
_symmetry.space_group_name_H-M   'P 1'
#
loop_
_entity.id
_entity.type
_entity.pdbx_description
1 polymer ?
#
loop_
_entity_poly.entity_id
_entity_poly.type
_entity_poly.pdbx_seq_one_letter_code
_entity_poly.pdbx_strand_id
1 'polypeptide(L)'
;MDAHGGWVLSARELVKLLVAVDGFSTKPDMLSSASIATMTASSGTNANYALGWSVNSANNWWHTGALDGTASMIVRSSNGYTWALLLNKRLTNAQANAFWGAVDGLGWNCIAGTSSWPTHDLMAMPLANATDLTALPLGGGGVQVQCTAGDGDGRLVVVRPAGTPLAFPVDGVDYQANTTYGLGDDLGNGTYVVSTGTATSITVDGFTGPGNHVVSVFEYTRNAATGQYALYKRCGRSDVEVNGSSGVGVGETGPASADLLVLRGTALELVSAAATARVVELVDGQGRVVLSRTIAPGRPIDLSGLAAGVYTARSVERDAVLAAQRIALR
;
A
#
# COMPACT_ATOMS: atom_id res chain seq x y z
N MET A 1 -8.27 21.61 -3.05
CA MET A 1 -8.91 20.93 -4.20
C MET A 1 -9.71 19.70 -3.75
N ASP A 2 -10.00 19.59 -2.46
CA ASP A 2 -10.00 18.27 -1.83
C ASP A 2 -11.31 17.52 -2.09
N ALA A 3 -12.45 18.23 -2.05
CA ALA A 3 -13.77 17.63 -2.24
C ALA A 3 -14.24 17.54 -3.71
N HIS A 4 -13.69 18.32 -4.64
CA HIS A 4 -14.28 18.49 -5.98
C HIS A 4 -13.40 18.02 -7.15
N GLY A 5 -12.18 17.54 -6.90
CA GLY A 5 -11.30 17.10 -8.00
C GLY A 5 -9.90 16.62 -7.61
N GLY A 6 -9.57 16.55 -6.32
CA GLY A 6 -8.26 16.12 -5.83
C GLY A 6 -8.10 14.61 -5.63
N TRP A 7 -9.04 13.78 -6.12
CA TRP A 7 -9.00 12.34 -5.90
C TRP A 7 -7.97 11.66 -6.81
N VAL A 8 -7.18 10.75 -6.25
CA VAL A 8 -6.15 9.98 -6.97
C VAL A 8 -6.52 8.51 -6.93
N LEU A 9 -6.90 7.97 -8.08
CA LEU A 9 -7.42 6.61 -8.25
C LEU A 9 -6.90 6.03 -9.57
N SER A 10 -6.66 4.73 -9.61
CA SER A 10 -6.47 4.00 -10.87
C SER A 10 -7.81 3.76 -11.58
N ALA A 11 -7.77 3.45 -12.88
CA ALA A 11 -8.99 3.17 -13.65
C ALA A 11 -9.82 2.04 -13.04
N ARG A 12 -9.16 0.98 -12.54
CA ARG A 12 -9.85 -0.14 -11.87
C ARG A 12 -10.55 0.27 -10.57
N GLU A 13 -9.99 1.21 -9.82
CA GLU A 13 -10.60 1.70 -8.58
C GLU A 13 -11.79 2.63 -8.87
N LEU A 14 -11.70 3.43 -9.94
CA LEU A 14 -12.84 4.22 -10.43
C LEU A 14 -14.00 3.33 -10.91
N VAL A 15 -13.71 2.26 -11.64
CA VAL A 15 -14.75 1.30 -12.05
C VAL A 15 -15.37 0.63 -10.82
N LYS A 16 -14.59 0.24 -9.82
CA LYS A 16 -15.12 -0.33 -8.55
C LYS A 16 -16.03 0.64 -7.82
N LEU A 17 -15.64 1.91 -7.74
CA LEU A 17 -16.48 2.95 -7.16
C LEU A 17 -17.80 3.07 -7.91
N LEU A 18 -17.75 3.11 -9.25
CA LEU A 18 -18.94 3.28 -10.07
C LEU A 18 -19.85 2.05 -9.99
N VAL A 19 -19.30 0.84 -10.00
CA VAL A 19 -20.05 -0.42 -9.80
C VAL A 19 -20.71 -0.50 -8.42
N ALA A 20 -20.15 0.17 -7.41
CA ALA A 20 -20.77 0.24 -6.08
C ALA A 20 -21.93 1.25 -6.00
N VAL A 21 -22.25 1.98 -7.08
CA VAL A 21 -23.37 2.93 -7.12
C VAL A 21 -24.18 2.85 -8.41
N ASP A 22 -23.92 1.88 -9.29
CA ASP A 22 -24.44 1.88 -10.67
C ASP A 22 -25.92 1.47 -10.78
N GLY A 23 -26.48 0.98 -9.67
CA GLY A 23 -27.88 0.55 -9.56
C GLY A 23 -28.16 -0.80 -10.22
N PHE A 24 -27.14 -1.55 -10.63
CA PHE A 24 -27.29 -2.89 -11.21
C PHE A 24 -27.15 -3.97 -10.14
N SER A 25 -27.80 -5.11 -10.38
CA SER A 25 -27.76 -6.26 -9.45
C SER A 25 -26.52 -7.14 -9.60
N THR A 26 -25.54 -6.74 -10.42
CA THR A 26 -24.32 -7.53 -10.67
C THR A 26 -23.38 -7.50 -9.46
N LYS A 27 -23.40 -6.41 -8.68
CA LYS A 27 -22.69 -6.23 -7.42
C LYS A 27 -23.58 -5.48 -6.42
N PRO A 28 -23.37 -5.66 -5.10
CA PRO A 28 -24.09 -4.87 -4.11
C PRO A 28 -23.73 -3.38 -4.20
N ASP A 29 -24.75 -2.53 -4.25
CA ASP A 29 -24.58 -1.09 -4.15
C ASP A 29 -24.29 -0.65 -2.69
N MET A 30 -23.47 0.40 -2.56
CA MET A 30 -23.21 1.14 -1.32
C MET A 30 -24.38 2.05 -0.93
N LEU A 31 -25.16 2.51 -1.93
CA LEU A 31 -26.27 3.43 -1.73
C LEU A 31 -27.61 2.72 -1.90
N SER A 32 -28.65 3.21 -1.22
CA SER A 32 -30.00 2.71 -1.47
C SER A 32 -30.47 3.07 -2.88
N SER A 33 -31.36 2.26 -3.46
CA SER A 33 -31.94 2.55 -4.77
C SER A 33 -32.64 3.92 -4.82
N ALA A 34 -33.25 4.36 -3.72
CA ALA A 34 -33.86 5.69 -3.60
C ALA A 34 -32.81 6.82 -3.63
N SER A 35 -31.66 6.60 -2.99
CA SER A 35 -30.53 7.54 -3.00
C SER A 35 -29.92 7.65 -4.40
N ILE A 36 -29.75 6.53 -5.10
CA ILE A 36 -29.26 6.50 -6.49
C ILE A 36 -30.25 7.24 -7.40
N ALA A 37 -31.54 6.94 -7.31
CA ALA A 37 -32.57 7.62 -8.10
C ALA A 37 -32.56 9.15 -7.88
N THR A 38 -32.35 9.59 -6.63
CA THR A 38 -32.19 11.02 -6.31
C THR A 38 -30.90 11.60 -6.89
N MET A 39 -29.79 10.87 -6.77
CA MET A 39 -28.47 11.28 -7.27
C MET A 39 -28.45 11.49 -8.79
N THR A 40 -29.23 10.69 -9.53
CA THR A 40 -29.26 10.68 -10.99
C THR A 40 -30.48 11.37 -11.59
N ALA A 41 -31.38 11.94 -10.78
CA ALA A 41 -32.51 12.71 -11.28
C ALA A 41 -32.04 14.03 -11.89
N SER A 42 -32.44 14.31 -13.14
CA SER A 42 -32.11 15.57 -13.81
C SER A 42 -32.63 16.77 -13.03
N SER A 43 -31.85 17.84 -12.98
CA SER A 43 -32.25 19.09 -12.35
C SER A 43 -33.28 19.85 -13.18
N GLY A 44 -34.17 20.62 -12.54
CA GLY A 44 -35.10 21.50 -13.24
C GLY A 44 -34.43 22.62 -14.03
N THR A 45 -33.17 22.94 -13.72
CA THR A 45 -32.37 24.00 -14.39
C THR A 45 -31.61 23.46 -15.59
N ASN A 46 -31.17 22.20 -15.54
CA ASN A 46 -30.47 21.53 -16.64
C ASN A 46 -30.92 20.07 -16.70
N ALA A 47 -31.69 19.75 -17.73
CA ALA A 47 -32.19 18.39 -17.97
C ALA A 47 -31.07 17.35 -18.18
N ASN A 48 -29.84 17.80 -18.48
CA ASN A 48 -28.68 16.94 -18.72
C ASN A 48 -27.72 16.87 -17.52
N TYR A 49 -28.10 17.37 -16.34
CA TYR A 49 -27.24 17.35 -15.16
C TYR A 49 -28.03 17.11 -13.87
N ALA A 50 -27.48 16.26 -13.00
CA ALA A 50 -28.05 15.81 -11.74
C ALA A 50 -27.11 16.15 -10.56
N LEU A 51 -27.13 15.38 -9.47
CA LEU A 51 -26.26 15.61 -8.31
C LEU A 51 -24.84 15.10 -8.57
N GLY A 52 -24.04 15.90 -9.28
CA GLY A 52 -22.65 15.56 -9.61
C GLY A 52 -22.50 14.60 -10.78
N TRP A 53 -23.55 14.44 -11.59
CA TRP A 53 -23.57 13.57 -12.76
C TRP A 53 -24.14 14.30 -13.96
N SER A 54 -23.49 14.17 -15.11
CA SER A 54 -24.16 14.40 -16.38
C SER A 54 -25.09 13.23 -16.65
N VAL A 55 -26.28 13.50 -17.16
CA VAL A 55 -27.33 12.50 -17.41
C VAL A 55 -27.99 12.74 -18.76
N ASN A 56 -28.63 11.72 -19.33
CA ASN A 56 -29.43 11.90 -20.55
C ASN A 56 -30.71 11.05 -20.54
N SER A 57 -31.57 11.27 -21.54
CA SER A 57 -32.84 10.54 -21.71
C SER A 57 -32.67 9.05 -22.01
N ALA A 58 -31.47 8.61 -22.41
CA ALA A 58 -31.16 7.20 -22.63
C ALA A 58 -30.76 6.47 -21.34
N ASN A 59 -30.84 7.13 -20.17
CA ASN A 59 -30.41 6.59 -18.87
C ASN A 59 -28.90 6.25 -18.83
N ASN A 60 -28.10 7.03 -19.56
CA ASN A 60 -26.65 7.07 -19.39
C ASN A 60 -26.29 8.20 -18.44
N TRP A 61 -25.26 7.97 -17.63
CA TRP A 61 -24.75 8.95 -16.69
C TRP A 61 -23.23 8.87 -16.62
N TRP A 62 -22.60 10.04 -16.52
CA TRP A 62 -21.16 10.16 -16.64
C TRP A 62 -20.64 11.38 -15.91
N HIS A 63 -19.34 11.40 -15.70
CA HIS A 63 -18.63 12.60 -15.24
C HIS A 63 -17.25 12.66 -15.91
N THR A 64 -16.86 13.86 -16.34
CA THR A 64 -15.52 14.14 -16.88
C THR A 64 -14.68 14.83 -15.81
N GLY A 65 -13.44 14.39 -15.63
CA GLY A 65 -12.45 15.07 -14.78
C GLY A 65 -11.41 15.77 -15.62
N ALA A 66 -11.00 16.96 -15.17
CA ALA A 66 -10.12 17.84 -15.92
C ALA A 66 -9.16 18.57 -14.99
N LEU A 67 -7.88 18.25 -15.10
CA LEU A 67 -6.77 19.01 -14.52
C LEU A 67 -5.72 19.25 -15.60
N ASP A 68 -4.82 20.20 -15.38
CA ASP A 68 -3.74 20.45 -16.32
C ASP A 68 -2.92 19.15 -16.51
N GLY A 69 -2.81 18.73 -17.77
CA GLY A 69 -2.14 17.47 -18.13
C GLY A 69 -2.94 16.19 -17.84
N THR A 70 -4.18 16.25 -17.33
CA THR A 70 -4.99 15.05 -17.03
C THR A 70 -6.44 15.18 -17.51
N ALA A 71 -6.91 14.15 -18.22
CA ALA A 71 -8.32 13.99 -18.56
C ALA A 71 -8.82 12.65 -18.02
N SER A 72 -10.00 12.65 -17.40
CA SER A 72 -10.68 11.43 -16.99
C SER A 72 -12.13 11.43 -17.41
N MET A 73 -12.69 10.25 -17.57
CA MET A 73 -14.11 10.06 -17.80
C MET A 73 -14.57 8.77 -17.15
N ILE A 74 -15.67 8.82 -16.43
CA ILE A 74 -16.38 7.63 -15.93
C ILE A 74 -17.78 7.63 -16.54
N VAL A 75 -18.25 6.46 -16.98
CA VAL A 75 -19.55 6.32 -17.61
C VAL A 75 -20.23 5.05 -17.12
N ARG A 76 -21.53 5.17 -16.85
CA ARG A 76 -22.47 4.07 -16.65
C ARG A 76 -23.51 4.19 -17.76
N SER A 77 -23.60 3.15 -18.58
CA SER A 77 -24.57 3.06 -19.68
C SER A 77 -25.86 2.37 -19.24
N SER A 78 -26.98 2.67 -19.88
CA SER A 78 -28.25 1.97 -19.64
C SER A 78 -28.22 0.49 -19.97
N ASN A 79 -27.28 0.04 -20.81
CA ASN A 79 -27.13 -1.34 -21.24
C ASN A 79 -26.27 -2.20 -20.28
N GLY A 80 -26.00 -1.74 -19.06
CA GLY A 80 -25.30 -2.55 -18.06
C GLY A 80 -23.78 -2.40 -18.05
N TYR A 81 -23.20 -1.55 -18.90
CA TYR A 81 -21.76 -1.33 -18.93
C TYR A 81 -21.34 -0.12 -18.12
N THR A 82 -20.21 -0.28 -17.43
CA THR A 82 -19.51 0.76 -16.67
C THR A 82 -18.05 0.80 -17.11
N TRP A 83 -17.48 1.98 -17.36
CA TRP A 83 -16.06 2.13 -17.67
C TRP A 83 -15.45 3.42 -17.13
N ALA A 84 -14.12 3.41 -17.03
CA ALA A 84 -13.31 4.57 -16.67
C ALA A 84 -12.16 4.73 -17.68
N LEU A 85 -11.90 5.97 -18.07
CA LEU A 85 -10.78 6.38 -18.90
C LEU A 85 -9.92 7.37 -18.13
N LEU A 86 -8.61 7.16 -18.14
CA LEU A 86 -7.61 8.05 -17.55
C LEU A 86 -6.54 8.33 -18.59
N LEU A 87 -6.30 9.62 -18.87
CA LEU A 87 -5.30 10.06 -19.83
C LEU A 87 -4.40 11.11 -19.17
N ASN A 88 -3.10 10.97 -19.38
CA ASN A 88 -2.08 11.98 -19.03
C ASN A 88 -1.97 13.09 -20.10
N LYS A 89 -3.10 13.43 -20.73
CA LYS A 89 -3.20 14.48 -21.75
C LYS A 89 -4.58 15.11 -21.71
N ARG A 90 -4.62 16.43 -21.77
CA ARG A 90 -5.83 17.23 -21.96
C ARG A 90 -5.53 18.35 -22.96
N LEU A 91 -6.43 18.54 -23.92
CA LEU A 91 -6.35 19.67 -24.84
C LEU A 91 -7.29 20.78 -24.39
N THR A 92 -6.79 22.02 -24.36
CA THR A 92 -7.53 23.24 -23.98
C THR A 92 -7.59 24.27 -25.10
N ASN A 93 -7.07 23.94 -26.28
CA ASN A 93 -7.10 24.78 -27.48
C ASN A 93 -8.37 24.52 -28.31
N ALA A 94 -8.42 25.03 -29.55
CA ALA A 94 -9.55 24.85 -30.46
C ALA A 94 -9.93 23.38 -30.74
N GLN A 95 -9.05 22.42 -30.45
CA GLN A 95 -9.28 20.98 -30.62
C GLN A 95 -9.91 20.31 -29.38
N ALA A 96 -10.16 21.04 -28.29
CA ALA A 96 -10.66 20.49 -27.04
C ALA A 96 -11.98 19.69 -27.21
N ASN A 97 -12.92 20.19 -28.02
CA ASN A 97 -14.19 19.50 -28.27
C ASN A 97 -13.99 18.18 -29.02
N ALA A 98 -13.12 18.17 -30.04
CA ALA A 98 -12.80 16.96 -30.79
C ALA A 98 -12.09 15.93 -29.91
N PHE A 99 -11.21 16.39 -29.01
CA PHE A 99 -10.57 15.53 -28.01
C PHE A 99 -11.58 14.85 -27.10
N TRP A 100 -12.52 15.61 -26.50
CA TRP A 100 -13.53 15.02 -25.61
C TRP A 100 -14.51 14.11 -26.35
N GLY A 101 -14.89 14.45 -27.60
CA GLY A 101 -15.68 13.56 -28.44
C GLY A 101 -14.97 12.23 -28.73
N ALA A 102 -13.66 12.26 -28.96
CA ALA A 102 -12.88 11.03 -29.15
C ALA A 102 -12.75 10.20 -27.85
N VAL A 103 -12.59 10.87 -26.69
CA VAL A 103 -12.56 10.20 -25.38
C VAL A 103 -13.89 9.52 -25.09
N ASP A 104 -15.02 10.19 -25.29
CA ASP A 104 -16.36 9.60 -25.15
C ASP A 104 -16.54 8.39 -26.07
N GLY A 105 -16.24 8.56 -27.36
CA GLY A 105 -16.36 7.50 -28.36
C GLY A 105 -15.53 6.25 -28.08
N LEU A 106 -14.41 6.36 -27.35
CA LEU A 106 -13.52 5.23 -27.08
C LEU A 106 -14.22 4.09 -26.33
N GLY A 107 -14.95 4.39 -25.26
CA GLY A 107 -15.65 3.37 -24.46
C GLY A 107 -16.74 2.66 -25.27
N TRP A 108 -17.52 3.43 -26.02
CA TRP A 108 -18.57 2.91 -26.90
C TRP A 108 -18.01 2.01 -28.01
N ASN A 109 -16.91 2.43 -28.64
CA ASN A 109 -16.24 1.65 -29.70
C ASN A 109 -15.68 0.33 -29.14
N CYS A 110 -15.09 0.35 -27.94
CA CYS A 110 -14.63 -0.87 -27.27
C CYS A 110 -15.79 -1.86 -27.03
N ILE A 111 -16.93 -1.37 -26.53
CA ILE A 111 -18.11 -2.22 -26.30
C ILE A 111 -18.62 -2.80 -27.62
N ALA A 112 -18.78 -1.95 -28.66
CA ALA A 112 -19.26 -2.38 -29.97
C ALA A 112 -18.32 -3.39 -30.67
N GLY A 113 -17.01 -3.26 -30.44
CA GLY A 113 -15.99 -4.15 -31.00
C GLY A 113 -15.73 -5.43 -30.19
N THR A 114 -16.30 -5.57 -28.99
CA THR A 114 -16.04 -6.73 -28.12
C THR A 114 -17.04 -7.84 -28.39
N SER A 115 -16.58 -8.96 -28.95
CA SER A 115 -17.40 -10.13 -29.24
C SER A 115 -17.35 -11.23 -28.17
N SER A 116 -16.39 -11.15 -27.24
CA SER A 116 -16.22 -12.11 -26.15
C SER A 116 -15.83 -11.38 -24.88
N TRP A 117 -16.62 -11.56 -23.82
CA TRP A 117 -16.33 -11.05 -22.49
C TRP A 117 -15.76 -12.15 -21.60
N PRO A 118 -14.87 -11.84 -20.64
CA PRO A 118 -14.41 -12.80 -19.65
C PRO A 118 -15.59 -13.40 -18.87
N THR A 119 -15.57 -14.72 -18.67
CA THR A 119 -16.56 -15.43 -17.84
C THR A 119 -16.25 -15.39 -16.34
N HIS A 120 -15.12 -14.77 -15.98
CA HIS A 120 -14.61 -14.66 -14.63
C HIS A 120 -14.61 -13.20 -14.18
N ASP A 121 -14.61 -13.00 -12.86
CA ASP A 121 -14.67 -11.70 -12.23
C ASP A 121 -13.27 -11.13 -11.98
N LEU A 122 -12.86 -10.18 -12.82
CA LEU A 122 -11.60 -9.46 -12.68
C LEU A 122 -11.62 -8.39 -11.56
N MET A 123 -12.71 -8.28 -10.80
CA MET A 123 -12.83 -7.42 -9.62
C MET A 123 -12.84 -8.20 -8.30
N ALA A 124 -12.83 -9.53 -8.33
CA ALA A 124 -12.82 -10.41 -7.16
C ALA A 124 -11.43 -10.50 -6.48
N MET A 125 -10.85 -9.34 -6.15
CA MET A 125 -9.63 -9.22 -5.35
C MET A 125 -9.93 -9.33 -3.84
N PRO A 126 -8.92 -9.54 -2.98
CA PRO A 126 -9.10 -9.59 -1.53
C PRO A 126 -9.72 -8.30 -0.95
N LEU A 127 -10.54 -8.42 0.09
CA LEU A 127 -11.12 -7.28 0.80
C LEU A 127 -10.22 -6.79 1.94
N ALA A 128 -9.38 -7.66 2.50
CA ALA A 128 -8.42 -7.38 3.55
C ALA A 128 -6.98 -7.70 3.10
N ASN A 129 -6.05 -6.80 3.42
CA ASN A 129 -4.62 -7.08 3.26
C ASN A 129 -4.06 -7.75 4.51
N ALA A 130 -2.85 -8.30 4.38
CA ALA A 130 -2.06 -8.77 5.51
C ALA A 130 -1.86 -7.65 6.55
N THR A 131 -1.95 -8.01 7.83
CA THR A 131 -1.75 -7.09 8.97
C THR A 131 -0.59 -7.54 9.83
N ASP A 132 -0.24 -6.74 10.85
CA ASP A 132 0.77 -7.07 11.85
C ASP A 132 2.13 -7.43 11.22
N LEU A 133 2.48 -6.74 10.13
CA LEU A 133 3.73 -6.94 9.41
C LEU A 133 4.91 -6.51 10.29
N THR A 134 5.79 -7.47 10.57
CA THR A 134 7.01 -7.28 11.35
C THR A 134 8.21 -7.80 10.58
N ALA A 135 9.37 -7.24 10.88
CA ALA A 135 10.63 -7.69 10.34
C ALA A 135 11.69 -7.71 11.44
N LEU A 136 12.31 -8.86 11.63
CA LEU A 136 13.29 -9.12 12.69
C LEU A 136 14.63 -9.52 12.05
N PRO A 137 15.72 -8.79 12.31
CA PRO A 137 17.03 -9.20 11.81
C PRO A 137 17.44 -10.55 12.42
N LEU A 138 18.05 -11.39 11.60
CA LEU A 138 18.63 -12.68 11.98
C LEU A 138 20.16 -12.60 11.99
N GLY A 139 20.81 -13.53 12.68
CA GLY A 139 22.25 -13.73 12.55
C GLY A 139 22.61 -14.09 11.11
N GLY A 140 23.71 -13.53 10.58
CA GLY A 140 24.19 -13.84 9.23
C GLY A 140 23.64 -12.97 8.10
N GLY A 141 22.98 -11.84 8.40
CA GLY A 141 22.55 -10.87 7.39
C GLY A 141 21.15 -11.10 6.80
N GLY A 142 20.42 -12.10 7.29
CA GLY A 142 19.02 -12.35 6.94
C GLY A 142 18.04 -11.53 7.77
N VAL A 143 16.80 -11.45 7.31
CA VAL A 143 15.67 -10.81 8.00
C VAL A 143 14.48 -11.76 7.96
N GLN A 144 13.89 -12.05 9.12
CA GLN A 144 12.63 -12.75 9.21
C GLN A 144 11.47 -11.76 9.06
N VAL A 145 10.66 -11.94 8.02
CA VAL A 145 9.43 -11.18 7.80
C VAL A 145 8.24 -12.03 8.26
N GLN A 146 7.34 -11.44 9.03
CA GLN A 146 6.12 -12.10 9.53
C GLN A 146 4.91 -11.19 9.40
N CYS A 147 3.74 -11.76 9.10
CA CYS A 147 2.47 -11.02 9.13
C CYS A 147 1.27 -11.96 9.32
N THR A 148 0.16 -11.41 9.81
CA THR A 148 -1.15 -12.07 9.88
C THR A 148 -1.76 -12.19 8.48
N ALA A 149 -2.34 -13.36 8.16
CA ALA A 149 -3.11 -13.62 6.93
C ALA A 149 -4.22 -12.59 6.70
N GLY A 150 -4.33 -12.05 5.48
CA GLY A 150 -5.55 -11.38 5.03
C GLY A 150 -6.59 -12.40 4.54
N ASP A 151 -7.49 -11.97 3.66
CA ASP A 151 -8.56 -12.82 3.10
C ASP A 151 -8.26 -13.31 1.66
N GLY A 152 -7.00 -13.19 1.22
CA GLY A 152 -6.55 -13.69 -0.07
C GLY A 152 -6.26 -15.20 -0.09
N ASP A 153 -6.16 -15.76 -1.29
CA ASP A 153 -5.71 -17.14 -1.53
C ASP A 153 -4.19 -17.27 -1.39
N GLY A 154 -3.47 -16.15 -1.40
CA GLY A 154 -2.04 -16.05 -1.18
C GLY A 154 -1.59 -14.60 -1.15
N ARG A 155 -0.29 -14.40 -0.97
CA ARG A 155 0.33 -13.09 -0.79
C ARG A 155 1.64 -12.98 -1.56
N LEU A 156 1.86 -11.81 -2.14
CA LEU A 156 3.11 -11.41 -2.76
C LEU A 156 3.88 -10.55 -1.75
N VAL A 157 5.10 -10.95 -1.43
CA VAL A 157 6.01 -10.16 -0.60
C VAL A 157 7.09 -9.59 -1.50
N VAL A 158 7.24 -8.27 -1.45
CA VAL A 158 8.26 -7.55 -2.21
C VAL A 158 9.16 -6.74 -1.29
N VAL A 159 10.39 -6.54 -1.72
CA VAL A 159 11.38 -5.71 -1.03
C VAL A 159 11.89 -4.67 -2.00
N ARG A 160 12.08 -3.44 -1.52
CA ARG A 160 12.65 -2.33 -2.29
C ARG A 160 13.57 -1.47 -1.43
N PRO A 161 14.46 -0.66 -1.99
CA PRO A 161 15.20 0.33 -1.22
C PRO A 161 14.26 1.39 -0.62
N ALA A 162 14.52 1.83 0.60
CA ALA A 162 13.78 2.92 1.22
C ALA A 162 13.93 4.22 0.40
N GLY A 163 12.89 5.05 0.40
CA GLY A 163 12.86 6.30 -0.40
C GLY A 163 12.59 6.13 -1.90
N THR A 164 12.60 4.91 -2.44
CA THR A 164 12.19 4.66 -3.84
C THR A 164 10.67 4.58 -3.99
N PRO A 165 10.08 5.03 -5.11
CA PRO A 165 8.66 4.82 -5.37
C PRO A 165 8.35 3.34 -5.50
N LEU A 166 7.32 2.87 -4.80
CA LEU A 166 6.88 1.48 -4.90
C LEU A 166 6.28 1.20 -6.28
N ALA A 167 6.87 0.24 -6.99
CA ALA A 167 6.23 -0.42 -8.10
C ALA A 167 5.19 -1.45 -7.61
N PHE A 168 4.01 -1.47 -8.24
CA PHE A 168 2.89 -2.31 -7.83
C PHE A 168 2.78 -3.57 -8.69
N PRO A 169 2.32 -4.71 -8.13
CA PRO A 169 2.04 -5.89 -8.93
C PRO A 169 0.87 -5.65 -9.89
N VAL A 170 0.97 -6.24 -11.08
CA VAL A 170 -0.02 -6.14 -12.16
C VAL A 170 -0.97 -7.33 -12.06
N ASP A 171 -2.27 -7.07 -12.15
CA ASP A 171 -3.28 -8.12 -12.07
C ASP A 171 -3.13 -9.09 -13.27
N GLY A 172 -3.22 -10.40 -13.00
CA GLY A 172 -3.05 -11.45 -13.99
C GLY A 172 -1.60 -11.81 -14.36
N VAL A 173 -0.60 -11.12 -13.78
CA VAL A 173 0.81 -11.49 -13.93
C VAL A 173 1.23 -12.37 -12.76
N ASP A 174 1.76 -13.55 -13.06
CA ASP A 174 2.43 -14.39 -12.07
C ASP A 174 3.89 -13.97 -11.94
N TYR A 175 4.40 -13.96 -10.71
CA TYR A 175 5.77 -13.56 -10.42
C TYR A 175 6.60 -14.72 -9.86
N GLN A 176 7.86 -14.80 -10.29
CA GLN A 176 8.88 -15.68 -9.72
C GLN A 176 9.52 -15.01 -8.50
N ALA A 177 9.50 -15.72 -7.37
CA ALA A 177 10.04 -15.25 -6.11
C ALA A 177 11.41 -15.87 -5.81
N ASN A 178 12.27 -15.11 -5.14
CA ASN A 178 13.51 -15.63 -4.57
C ASN A 178 13.75 -15.01 -3.19
N THR A 179 14.00 -15.83 -2.16
CA THR A 179 14.25 -15.34 -0.80
C THR A 179 15.53 -14.49 -0.68
N THR A 180 16.43 -14.55 -1.66
CA THR A 180 17.53 -13.60 -1.80
C THR A 180 17.07 -12.35 -2.55
N TYR A 181 17.09 -11.21 -1.85
CA TYR A 181 16.74 -9.92 -2.43
C TYR A 181 17.57 -9.63 -3.69
N GLY A 182 16.91 -9.16 -4.75
CA GLY A 182 17.51 -8.88 -6.05
C GLY A 182 17.51 -10.05 -7.04
N LEU A 183 17.10 -11.26 -6.63
CA LEU A 183 17.09 -12.45 -7.51
C LEU A 183 15.69 -12.92 -7.93
N GLY A 184 14.62 -12.31 -7.42
CA GLY A 184 13.26 -12.52 -7.91
C GLY A 184 12.91 -11.60 -9.07
N ASP A 185 11.67 -11.64 -9.54
CA ASP A 185 11.21 -10.70 -10.57
C ASP A 185 11.27 -9.25 -10.06
N ASP A 186 11.70 -8.33 -10.93
CA ASP A 186 11.72 -6.88 -10.68
C ASP A 186 10.42 -6.25 -11.20
N LEU A 187 9.66 -5.62 -10.30
CA LEU A 187 8.47 -4.85 -10.63
C LEU A 187 8.81 -3.43 -11.12
N GLY A 188 10.07 -3.02 -10.96
CA GLY A 188 10.60 -1.69 -11.25
C GLY A 188 11.04 -0.97 -9.97
N ASN A 189 11.91 0.04 -10.15
CA ASN A 189 12.51 0.84 -9.07
C ASN A 189 13.27 0.03 -8.02
N GLY A 190 13.75 -1.17 -8.37
CA GLY A 190 14.41 -2.09 -7.44
C GLY A 190 13.43 -2.78 -6.49
N THR A 191 12.15 -2.88 -6.85
CA THR A 191 11.16 -3.67 -6.11
C THR A 191 11.21 -5.12 -6.58
N TYR A 192 11.85 -5.98 -5.79
CA TYR A 192 12.02 -7.40 -6.11
C TYR A 192 11.04 -8.29 -5.33
N VAL A 193 10.52 -9.31 -6.00
CA VAL A 193 9.66 -10.33 -5.38
C VAL A 193 10.48 -11.32 -4.57
N VAL A 194 10.24 -11.37 -3.26
CA VAL A 194 10.97 -12.26 -2.35
C VAL A 194 10.15 -13.48 -1.90
N SER A 195 8.83 -13.42 -2.01
CA SER A 195 7.95 -14.56 -1.76
C SER A 195 6.62 -14.40 -2.49
N THR A 196 6.02 -15.54 -2.84
CA THR A 196 4.64 -15.67 -3.31
C THR A 196 4.05 -16.96 -2.77
N GLY A 197 2.75 -16.97 -2.43
CA GLY A 197 2.05 -18.14 -1.87
C GLY A 197 1.41 -17.84 -0.51
N THR A 198 1.22 -18.85 0.33
CA THR A 198 0.44 -18.75 1.57
C THR A 198 1.29 -18.51 2.83
N ALA A 199 2.62 -18.42 2.69
CA ALA A 199 3.54 -18.34 3.82
C ALA A 199 3.36 -17.03 4.62
N THR A 200 3.10 -17.15 5.93
CA THR A 200 2.97 -16.00 6.83
C THR A 200 4.27 -15.60 7.52
N SER A 201 5.31 -16.43 7.38
CA SER A 201 6.67 -16.14 7.81
C SER A 201 7.65 -16.57 6.73
N ILE A 202 8.56 -15.67 6.36
CA ILE A 202 9.64 -15.95 5.41
C ILE A 202 10.95 -15.39 5.96
N THR A 203 12.07 -15.97 5.53
CA THR A 203 13.39 -15.38 5.73
C THR A 203 13.87 -14.82 4.41
N VAL A 204 14.29 -13.55 4.42
CA VAL A 204 14.86 -12.85 3.27
C VAL A 204 16.32 -12.58 3.55
N ASP A 205 17.20 -12.86 2.60
CA ASP A 205 18.64 -12.55 2.68
C ASP A 205 19.08 -11.71 1.48
N GLY A 206 20.39 -11.54 1.28
CA GLY A 206 20.93 -10.80 0.14
C GLY A 206 20.92 -9.28 0.28
N PHE A 207 20.70 -8.75 1.48
CA PHE A 207 20.83 -7.31 1.75
C PHE A 207 22.32 -6.91 1.75
N THR A 208 22.87 -6.62 0.56
CA THR A 208 24.27 -6.19 0.43
C THR A 208 24.42 -4.68 0.55
N GLY A 209 25.29 -4.22 1.45
CA GLY A 209 25.66 -2.81 1.62
C GLY A 209 24.74 -2.02 2.57
N PRO A 210 25.17 -0.81 2.97
CA PRO A 210 24.36 0.04 3.84
C PRO A 210 23.11 0.52 3.10
N GLY A 211 21.94 0.28 3.68
CA GLY A 211 20.69 0.74 3.10
C GLY A 211 19.47 0.23 3.84
N ASN A 212 18.54 1.14 4.12
CA ASN A 212 17.22 0.75 4.59
C ASN A 212 16.43 0.25 3.39
N HIS A 213 15.67 -0.81 3.59
CA HIS A 213 14.74 -1.36 2.63
C HIS A 213 13.34 -1.33 3.23
N VAL A 214 12.33 -1.41 2.37
CA VAL A 214 10.93 -1.53 2.76
C VAL A 214 10.41 -2.86 2.22
N VAL A 215 9.84 -3.66 3.11
CA VAL A 215 9.08 -4.84 2.76
C VAL A 215 7.62 -4.44 2.64
N SER A 216 6.97 -4.83 1.54
CA SER A 216 5.53 -4.62 1.30
C SER A 216 4.86 -5.96 1.05
N VAL A 217 3.65 -6.16 1.60
CA VAL A 217 2.87 -7.39 1.39
C VAL A 217 1.55 -7.08 0.71
N PHE A 218 1.27 -7.78 -0.39
CA PHE A 218 0.04 -7.68 -1.15
C PHE A 218 -0.70 -9.02 -1.12
N GLU A 219 -1.89 -9.06 -0.52
CA GLU A 219 -2.78 -10.20 -0.68
C GLU A 219 -3.28 -10.29 -2.14
N TYR A 220 -3.49 -11.51 -2.62
CA TYR A 220 -4.11 -11.78 -3.91
C TYR A 220 -5.13 -12.91 -3.83
N THR A 221 -6.15 -12.83 -4.68
CA THR A 221 -7.10 -13.92 -4.92
C THR A 221 -6.73 -14.58 -6.24
N ARG A 222 -6.65 -15.91 -6.25
CA ARG A 222 -6.34 -16.72 -7.44
C ARG A 222 -7.15 -18.02 -7.38
N ASN A 223 -8.34 -17.98 -7.97
CA ASN A 223 -9.24 -19.12 -7.96
C ASN A 223 -10.15 -19.13 -9.19
N ALA A 224 -11.07 -20.09 -9.24
CA ALA A 224 -11.97 -20.27 -10.38
C ALA A 224 -12.81 -19.01 -10.68
N ALA A 225 -13.19 -18.24 -9.64
CA ALA A 225 -13.95 -17.00 -9.82
C ALA A 225 -13.14 -15.92 -10.52
N THR A 226 -11.82 -15.89 -10.34
CA THR A 226 -10.90 -14.97 -11.03
C THR A 226 -10.34 -15.54 -12.34
N GLY A 227 -10.80 -16.72 -12.79
CA GLY A 227 -10.25 -17.38 -13.98
C GLY A 227 -8.82 -17.84 -13.79
N GLN A 228 -8.40 -18.10 -12.55
CA GLN A 228 -7.02 -18.41 -12.16
C GLN A 228 -6.01 -17.26 -12.35
N TYR A 229 -6.48 -16.04 -12.62
CA TYR A 229 -5.64 -14.83 -12.61
C TYR A 229 -5.46 -14.33 -11.18
N ALA A 230 -4.22 -14.02 -10.79
CA ALA A 230 -3.96 -13.39 -9.50
C ALA A 230 -4.41 -11.93 -9.52
N LEU A 231 -5.35 -11.56 -8.65
CA LEU A 231 -5.86 -10.20 -8.52
C LEU A 231 -5.34 -9.58 -7.21
N TYR A 232 -4.51 -8.55 -7.31
CA TYR A 232 -3.72 -8.03 -6.18
C TYR A 232 -4.41 -6.86 -5.47
N LYS A 233 -4.47 -6.95 -4.12
CA LYS A 233 -4.96 -5.86 -3.27
C LYS A 233 -3.86 -4.82 -3.02
N ARG A 234 -3.79 -3.81 -3.88
CA ARG A 234 -2.76 -2.74 -3.83
C ARG A 234 -2.95 -1.72 -2.70
N CYS A 235 -4.19 -1.48 -2.27
CA CYS A 235 -4.55 -0.47 -1.26
C CYS A 235 -4.66 -1.07 0.15
N GLY A 236 -4.37 -0.26 1.17
CA GLY A 236 -4.46 -0.69 2.57
C GLY A 236 -3.47 -1.80 2.93
N ARG A 237 -2.38 -1.94 2.16
CA ARG A 237 -1.31 -2.88 2.43
C ARG A 237 -0.49 -2.46 3.65
N SER A 238 0.23 -3.42 4.23
CA SER A 238 1.20 -3.18 5.30
C SER A 238 2.61 -3.07 4.70
N ASP A 239 3.37 -2.09 5.20
CA ASP A 239 4.78 -1.87 4.86
C ASP A 239 5.62 -1.90 6.16
N VAL A 240 6.82 -2.48 6.13
CA VAL A 240 7.77 -2.45 7.26
C VAL A 240 9.18 -2.14 6.77
N GLU A 241 9.90 -1.28 7.49
CA GLU A 241 11.30 -0.99 7.19
C GLU A 241 12.22 -2.07 7.75
N VAL A 242 13.26 -2.39 6.99
CA VAL A 242 14.33 -3.32 7.37
C VAL A 242 15.68 -2.68 7.11
N ASN A 243 16.55 -2.70 8.11
CA ASN A 243 17.92 -2.22 7.95
C ASN A 243 18.76 -3.39 7.42
N GLY A 244 19.32 -3.25 6.22
CA GLY A 244 20.32 -4.19 5.74
C GLY A 244 21.50 -4.14 6.71
N SER A 245 21.73 -5.22 7.46
CA SER A 245 22.90 -5.29 8.33
C SER A 245 24.12 -5.50 7.45
N SER A 246 25.12 -4.62 7.59
CA SER A 246 26.42 -4.79 6.94
C SER A 246 27.02 -6.16 7.33
N GLY A 247 27.11 -7.08 6.38
CA GLY A 247 28.16 -8.09 6.34
C GLY A 247 29.09 -7.75 5.18
N VAL A 248 30.43 -7.74 5.24
CA VAL A 248 31.47 -8.14 6.22
C VAL A 248 32.78 -7.43 5.76
N GLY A 249 33.73 -7.12 6.67
CA GLY A 249 35.11 -6.80 6.25
C GLY A 249 36.09 -6.33 7.33
N VAL A 250 36.79 -7.29 7.96
CA VAL A 250 38.14 -7.23 8.59
C VAL A 250 38.59 -5.97 9.36
N GLY A 251 38.70 -6.12 10.69
CA GLY A 251 39.54 -5.29 11.54
C GLY A 251 38.76 -4.52 12.61
N GLU A 252 38.42 -5.19 13.70
CA GLU A 252 38.74 -4.78 15.08
C GLU A 252 38.05 -5.74 16.04
N THR A 253 38.83 -6.30 16.97
CA THR A 253 38.35 -7.17 18.05
C THR A 253 37.54 -6.36 19.05
N GLY A 254 36.23 -6.25 18.83
CA GLY A 254 35.26 -5.79 19.81
C GLY A 254 33.96 -6.60 19.65
N PRO A 255 33.28 -7.00 20.74
CA PRO A 255 32.06 -7.78 20.63
C PRO A 255 30.96 -6.94 19.95
N ALA A 256 30.44 -7.44 18.83
CA ALA A 256 29.28 -6.86 18.16
C ALA A 256 28.05 -6.98 19.09
N SER A 257 27.64 -5.90 19.75
CA SER A 257 26.40 -5.87 20.52
C SER A 257 25.25 -5.38 19.64
N ALA A 258 24.46 -6.31 19.12
CA ALA A 258 23.14 -6.01 18.55
C ALA A 258 22.17 -5.76 19.72
N ASP A 259 22.06 -4.50 20.13
CA ASP A 259 21.06 -4.05 21.10
C ASP A 259 19.79 -3.61 20.35
N LEU A 260 18.62 -3.98 20.85
CA LEU A 260 17.31 -3.56 20.36
C LEU A 260 16.50 -3.00 21.55
N LEU A 261 15.74 -1.94 21.31
CA LEU A 261 14.87 -1.32 22.31
C LEU A 261 13.41 -1.53 21.89
N VAL A 262 12.66 -2.28 22.69
CA VAL A 262 11.29 -2.68 22.39
C VAL A 262 10.34 -2.03 23.38
N LEU A 263 9.35 -1.28 22.89
CA LEU A 263 8.29 -0.72 23.72
C LEU A 263 7.06 -1.64 23.69
N ARG A 264 6.60 -2.07 24.85
CA ARG A 264 5.36 -2.85 25.05
C ARG A 264 4.45 -2.10 26.02
N GLY A 265 3.47 -1.35 25.50
CA GLY A 265 2.70 -0.42 26.32
C GLY A 265 3.60 0.70 26.83
N THR A 266 3.76 0.82 28.15
CA THR A 266 4.71 1.75 28.79
C THR A 266 6.04 1.09 29.18
N ALA A 267 6.19 -0.22 29.00
CA ALA A 267 7.40 -0.94 29.38
C ALA A 267 8.42 -0.90 28.24
N LEU A 268 9.60 -0.33 28.50
CA LEU A 268 10.73 -0.32 27.58
C LEU A 268 11.72 -1.42 27.96
N GLU A 269 11.95 -2.35 27.03
CA GLU A 269 12.82 -3.50 27.20
C GLU A 269 14.08 -3.37 26.34
N LEU A 270 15.24 -3.69 26.91
CA LEU A 270 16.47 -3.90 26.17
C LEU A 270 16.57 -5.39 25.79
N VAL A 271 16.69 -5.65 24.50
CA VAL A 271 17.03 -6.97 23.97
C VAL A 271 18.46 -6.88 23.44
N SER A 272 19.42 -7.45 24.18
CA SER A 272 20.83 -7.43 23.82
C SER A 272 21.33 -8.84 23.51
N ALA A 273 21.94 -9.04 22.35
CA ALA A 273 22.58 -10.31 22.00
C ALA A 273 23.74 -10.68 22.97
N ALA A 274 24.39 -9.68 23.57
CA ALA A 274 25.47 -9.88 24.53
C ALA A 274 24.96 -10.13 25.97
N ALA A 275 23.64 -10.07 26.21
CA ALA A 275 23.02 -10.10 27.53
C ALA A 275 23.56 -9.03 28.51
N THR A 276 24.16 -7.96 27.99
CA THR A 276 24.82 -6.92 28.78
C THR A 276 23.85 -5.80 29.11
N ALA A 277 23.90 -5.28 30.34
CA ALA A 277 23.17 -4.08 30.69
C ALA A 277 23.72 -2.85 29.94
N ARG A 278 22.84 -1.94 29.54
CA ARG A 278 23.19 -0.75 28.76
C ARG A 278 22.58 0.49 29.36
N VAL A 279 23.30 1.61 29.25
CA VAL A 279 22.69 2.92 29.50
C VAL A 279 21.72 3.19 28.35
N VAL A 280 20.46 3.46 28.67
CA VAL A 280 19.43 3.81 27.71
C VAL A 280 18.94 5.21 28.02
N GLU A 281 18.98 6.06 27.01
CA GLU A 281 18.57 7.45 27.09
C GLU A 281 17.32 7.68 26.24
N LEU A 282 16.36 8.45 26.77
CA LEU A 282 15.21 8.93 26.01
C LEU A 282 15.43 10.40 25.67
N VAL A 283 15.36 10.70 24.38
CA VAL A 283 15.52 12.06 23.85
C VAL A 283 14.19 12.57 23.33
N ASP A 284 13.77 13.76 23.76
CA ASP A 284 12.54 14.40 23.29
C ASP A 284 12.69 15.01 21.88
N GLY A 285 11.58 15.53 21.33
CA GLY A 285 11.57 16.16 20.00
C GLY A 285 12.40 17.43 19.88
N GLN A 286 12.88 17.99 21.00
CA GLN A 286 13.79 19.12 21.07
C GLN A 286 15.27 18.70 21.25
N GLY A 287 15.56 17.40 21.25
CA GLY A 287 16.92 16.86 21.39
C GLY A 287 17.41 16.78 22.83
N ARG A 288 16.55 16.97 23.84
CA ARG A 288 16.92 16.92 25.26
C ARG A 288 16.77 15.50 25.80
N VAL A 289 17.76 15.03 26.56
CA VAL A 289 17.67 13.77 27.29
C VAL A 289 16.70 13.94 28.47
N VAL A 290 15.54 13.30 28.40
CA VAL A 290 14.50 13.35 29.44
C VAL A 290 14.57 12.18 30.42
N LEU A 291 15.28 11.11 30.06
CA LEU A 291 15.53 9.95 30.92
C LEU A 291 16.89 9.34 30.54
N SER A 292 17.67 8.91 31.52
CA SER A 292 18.87 8.09 31.32
C SER A 292 18.93 7.03 32.41
N ARG A 293 18.88 5.74 32.04
CA ARG A 293 18.87 4.62 32.98
C ARG A 293 19.60 3.41 32.41
N THR A 294 20.26 2.65 33.29
CA THR A 294 20.80 1.35 32.93
C THR A 294 19.68 0.31 32.89
N ILE A 295 19.46 -0.31 31.72
CA ILE A 295 18.49 -1.39 31.52
C ILE A 295 19.27 -2.70 31.34
N ALA A 296 18.91 -3.72 32.11
CA ALA A 296 19.42 -5.08 31.92
C ALA A 296 18.47 -5.88 31.03
N PRO A 297 18.95 -6.78 30.15
CA PRO A 297 18.08 -7.63 29.34
C PRO A 297 17.08 -8.43 30.19
N GLY A 298 15.82 -8.46 29.75
CA GLY A 298 14.71 -9.09 30.48
C GLY A 298 14.22 -8.33 31.73
N ARG A 299 14.73 -7.11 31.99
CA ARG A 299 14.25 -6.23 33.06
C ARG A 299 13.79 -4.89 32.49
N PRO A 300 12.56 -4.81 31.96
CA PRO A 300 12.05 -3.58 31.37
C PRO A 300 11.90 -2.47 32.42
N ILE A 301 11.95 -1.23 31.96
CA ILE A 301 11.62 -0.05 32.76
C ILE A 301 10.24 0.48 32.39
N ASP A 302 9.50 0.97 33.37
CA ASP A 302 8.21 1.61 33.13
C ASP A 302 8.40 3.10 32.79
N LEU A 303 7.77 3.52 31.70
CA LEU A 303 7.79 4.88 31.17
C LEU A 303 6.48 5.64 31.43
N SER A 304 5.54 5.09 32.20
CA SER A 304 4.24 5.69 32.50
C SER A 304 4.32 7.10 33.13
N GLY A 305 5.45 7.45 33.75
CA GLY A 305 5.69 8.77 34.32
C GLY A 305 6.15 9.85 33.32
N LEU A 306 6.35 9.50 32.04
CA LEU A 306 6.70 10.47 31.00
C LEU A 306 5.45 10.99 30.31
N ALA A 307 5.53 12.24 29.82
CA ALA A 307 4.44 12.84 29.06
C ALA A 307 4.18 12.05 27.76
N ALA A 308 2.93 12.05 27.30
CA ALA A 308 2.60 11.52 25.99
C ALA A 308 3.36 12.30 24.90
N GLY A 309 3.95 11.57 23.95
CA GLY A 309 4.83 12.17 22.96
C GLY A 309 5.71 11.17 22.23
N VAL A 310 6.46 11.68 21.25
CA VAL A 310 7.45 10.90 20.49
C VAL A 310 8.82 11.12 21.08
N TYR A 311 9.50 10.03 21.38
CA TYR A 311 10.85 10.01 21.93
C TYR A 311 11.77 9.18 21.04
N THR A 312 13.07 9.47 21.09
CA THR A 312 14.10 8.57 20.56
C THR A 312 14.76 7.87 21.74
N ALA A 313 14.57 6.57 21.84
CA ALA A 313 15.26 5.73 22.79
C ALA A 313 16.60 5.29 22.20
N ARG A 314 17.71 5.53 22.89
CA ARG A 314 19.05 5.17 22.43
C ARG A 314 19.81 4.37 23.49
N SER A 315 20.41 3.24 23.11
CA SER A 315 21.38 2.56 23.98
C SER A 315 22.77 3.14 23.75
N VAL A 316 23.52 3.35 24.82
CA VAL A 316 24.80 4.05 24.82
C VAL A 316 25.85 3.21 25.56
N GLU A 317 27.04 3.14 24.99
CA GLU A 317 28.24 2.58 25.61
C GLU A 317 29.42 3.50 25.34
N ARG A 318 30.07 4.02 26.40
CA ARG A 318 31.24 4.91 26.29
C ARG A 318 31.03 6.04 25.27
N ASP A 319 29.91 6.75 25.41
CA ASP A 319 29.47 7.87 24.56
C ASP A 319 29.11 7.52 23.10
N ALA A 320 29.20 6.25 22.70
CA ALA A 320 28.73 5.78 21.41
C ALA A 320 27.29 5.27 21.50
N VAL A 321 26.44 5.69 20.55
CA VAL A 321 25.08 5.16 20.40
C VAL A 321 25.15 3.81 19.68
N LEU A 322 24.72 2.74 20.35
CA LEU A 322 24.74 1.37 19.83
C LEU A 322 23.45 1.00 19.10
N ALA A 323 22.32 1.52 19.57
CA ALA A 323 21.01 1.36 18.95
C ALA A 323 20.15 2.59 19.20
N ALA A 324 19.26 2.92 18.27
CA ALA A 324 18.28 3.99 18.44
C ALA A 324 16.92 3.59 17.83
N GLN A 325 15.84 3.83 18.55
CA GLN A 325 14.47 3.52 18.14
C GLN A 325 13.55 4.69 18.46
N ARG A 326 12.72 5.10 17.50
CA ARG A 326 11.62 6.03 17.80
C ARG A 326 10.51 5.27 18.49
N ILE A 327 10.06 5.81 19.62
CA ILE A 327 8.96 5.28 20.42
C ILE A 327 7.90 6.36 20.62
N ALA A 328 6.62 5.95 20.68
CA ALA A 328 5.51 6.85 20.94
C ALA A 328 4.83 6.41 22.24
N LEU A 329 4.86 7.28 23.25
CA LEU A 329 4.12 7.09 24.49
C LEU A 329 2.73 7.72 24.32
N ARG A 330 1.70 6.95 24.67
CA ARG A 330 0.29 7.34 24.59
C ARG A 330 -0.27 7.58 26.00
#